data_AF-A0A814BQB6-F1
#
_entry.id   AF-A0A814BQB6-F1
#
_cell.length_a   1.000
_cell.length_b   1.000
_cell.length_c   1.000
_cell.angle_alpha   90.00
_cell.angle_beta   90.00
_cell.angle_gamma   90.00
#
_symmetry.space_group_name_H-M   'P 1'
#
loop_
_entity.id
_entity.type
_entity.pdbx_description
1 polymer ?
#
loop_
_entity_poly.entity_id
_entity_poly.type
_entity_poly.pdbx_seq_one_letter_code
_entity_poly.pdbx_strand_id
1 'polypeptide(L)'
;MRLTRILFMTKSVRDELLEMQKAKQKSKSISEFLVWLYKEKNLSLIHAFRTYNETRINESIDSVNKFFEGDLNKLGPDLHAATYTLKLGGKCRLFGSPRWLSLDSKNLEDVLPVQSSQNFQVEGLDLSKTVIKANGISNIERCLNLKTLRLRDCIYNDDWLLSRVSHSFSNTLENLDISNCPNVTDNGLLTLGYLK
;
A
#
# COMPACT_ATOMS: atom_id res chain seq x y z
N MET A 1 0.52 -24.43 14.18
CA MET A 1 1.75 -23.98 14.88
C MET A 1 2.12 -22.51 14.57
N ARG A 2 1.14 -21.57 14.59
CA ARG A 2 1.39 -20.12 14.33
C ARG A 2 0.82 -19.15 15.39
N LEU A 3 -0.14 -19.59 16.21
CA LEU A 3 -0.70 -18.78 17.32
C LEU A 3 0.23 -18.70 18.53
N THR A 4 1.05 -19.73 18.77
CA THR A 4 1.99 -19.75 19.91
C THR A 4 3.02 -18.63 19.83
N ARG A 5 3.45 -18.19 18.64
CA ARG A 5 4.46 -17.13 18.51
C ARG A 5 3.95 -15.72 18.88
N ILE A 6 2.66 -15.43 18.74
CA ILE A 6 2.09 -14.10 19.00
C ILE A 6 1.94 -13.86 20.51
N LEU A 7 1.60 -14.93 21.25
CA LEU A 7 1.42 -14.91 22.70
C LEU A 7 2.72 -14.59 23.49
N PHE A 8 3.91 -14.76 22.91
CA PHE A 8 5.20 -14.57 23.63
C PHE A 8 5.86 -13.19 23.48
N MET A 9 5.27 -12.27 22.71
CA MET A 9 5.96 -11.04 22.26
C MET A 9 5.73 -9.79 23.13
N THR A 10 4.83 -9.83 24.12
CA THR A 10 4.71 -8.75 25.12
C THR A 10 5.00 -9.30 26.52
N LYS A 11 5.80 -8.57 27.31
CA LYS A 11 6.26 -9.01 28.64
C LYS A 11 5.07 -9.32 29.58
N SER A 12 4.01 -8.51 29.48
CA SER A 12 2.75 -8.70 30.21
C SER A 12 2.05 -10.03 29.89
N VAL A 13 1.97 -10.40 28.61
CA VAL A 13 1.30 -11.65 28.19
C VAL A 13 2.17 -12.86 28.53
N ARG A 14 3.50 -12.71 28.51
CA ARG A 14 4.43 -13.76 28.95
C ARG A 14 4.27 -14.08 30.43
N ASP A 15 4.16 -13.06 31.28
CA ASP A 15 4.05 -13.25 32.74
C ASP A 15 2.68 -13.87 33.10
N GLU A 16 1.60 -13.43 32.45
CA GLU A 16 0.27 -14.07 32.58
C GLU A 16 0.27 -15.53 32.07
N LEU A 17 0.94 -15.83 30.95
CA LEU A 17 1.09 -17.20 30.44
C LEU A 17 1.93 -18.09 31.36
N LEU A 18 2.92 -17.53 32.06
CA LEU A 18 3.75 -18.25 33.01
C LEU A 18 2.94 -18.66 34.25
N GLU A 19 2.11 -17.75 34.76
CA GLU A 19 1.15 -18.03 35.84
C GLU A 19 0.07 -19.03 35.38
N MET A 20 -0.34 -18.99 34.11
CA MET A 20 -1.29 -19.95 33.54
C MET A 20 -0.68 -21.34 33.25
N GLN A 21 0.62 -21.43 32.93
CA GLN A 21 1.33 -22.71 32.82
C GLN A 21 1.41 -23.41 34.18
N LYS A 22 1.62 -22.64 35.26
CA LYS A 22 1.55 -23.15 36.63
C LYS A 22 0.13 -23.65 36.97
N ALA A 23 -0.91 -23.04 36.40
CA ALA A 23 -2.30 -23.42 36.62
C ALA A 23 -2.81 -24.62 35.78
N LYS A 24 -2.02 -25.20 34.87
CA LYS A 24 -2.55 -26.13 33.84
C LYS A 24 -1.86 -27.49 33.81
N GLN A 25 -2.30 -28.37 34.72
CA GLN A 25 -2.15 -29.83 34.59
C GLN A 25 -3.30 -30.50 33.81
N LYS A 26 -4.11 -29.75 33.04
CA LYS A 26 -5.15 -30.30 32.15
C LYS A 26 -5.12 -29.64 30.78
N SER A 27 -4.71 -30.43 29.78
CA SER A 27 -4.76 -30.08 28.36
C SER A 27 -6.18 -29.63 27.99
N LYS A 28 -6.32 -28.37 27.53
CA LYS A 28 -7.56 -27.86 26.93
C LYS A 28 -7.35 -27.67 25.44
N SER A 29 -8.35 -28.04 24.64
CA SER A 29 -8.37 -27.87 23.18
C SER A 29 -8.32 -26.39 22.77
N ILE A 30 -7.90 -26.09 21.53
CA ILE A 30 -7.88 -24.72 20.98
C ILE A 30 -9.28 -24.09 21.04
N SER A 31 -10.34 -24.88 20.82
CA SER A 31 -11.72 -24.41 20.95
C SER A 31 -12.08 -24.02 22.38
N GLU A 32 -11.65 -24.80 23.38
CA GLU A 32 -11.88 -24.49 24.80
C GLU A 32 -11.08 -23.27 25.28
N PHE A 33 -9.90 -23.04 24.70
CA PHE A 33 -9.09 -21.85 24.95
C PHE A 33 -9.76 -20.59 24.40
N LEU A 34 -10.30 -20.65 23.19
CA LEU A 34 -11.04 -19.53 22.59
C LEU A 34 -12.36 -19.25 23.31
N VAL A 35 -13.08 -20.30 23.75
CA VAL A 35 -14.29 -20.16 24.58
C VAL A 35 -13.97 -19.57 25.95
N TRP A 36 -12.85 -19.95 26.56
CA TRP A 36 -12.37 -19.35 27.82
C TRP A 36 -11.99 -17.87 27.63
N LEU A 37 -11.19 -17.54 26.61
CA LEU A 37 -10.84 -16.15 26.26
C LEU A 37 -12.06 -15.27 26.02
N TYR A 38 -13.09 -15.82 25.35
CA TYR A 38 -14.34 -15.14 25.09
C TYR A 38 -15.18 -14.96 26.36
N LYS A 39 -15.21 -15.96 27.25
CA LYS A 39 -15.93 -15.91 28.53
C LYS A 39 -15.28 -14.95 29.54
N GLU A 40 -13.96 -14.82 29.54
CA GLU A 40 -13.23 -13.91 30.45
C GLU A 40 -13.32 -12.43 30.05
N LYS A 41 -13.91 -12.10 28.87
CA LYS A 41 -13.93 -10.73 28.30
C LYS A 41 -12.58 -10.01 28.41
N ASN A 42 -11.49 -10.69 28.10
CA ASN A 42 -10.16 -10.09 28.11
C ASN A 42 -9.99 -9.17 26.88
N LEU A 43 -10.68 -8.02 26.94
CA LEU A 43 -10.67 -6.93 25.97
C LEU A 43 -9.24 -6.47 25.68
N SER A 44 -8.35 -6.52 26.69
CA SER A 44 -6.93 -6.22 26.57
C SER A 44 -6.21 -7.12 25.56
N LEU A 45 -6.43 -8.44 25.60
CA LEU A 45 -5.81 -9.38 24.68
C LEU A 45 -6.37 -9.23 23.27
N ILE A 46 -7.70 -9.12 23.12
CA ILE A 46 -8.33 -8.91 21.81
C ILE A 46 -7.84 -7.60 21.18
N HIS A 47 -7.75 -6.52 21.99
CA HIS A 47 -7.20 -5.25 21.56
C HIS A 47 -5.72 -5.39 21.17
N ALA A 48 -4.90 -6.05 21.99
CA ALA A 48 -3.50 -6.30 21.68
C ALA A 48 -3.29 -7.11 20.38
N PHE A 49 -4.11 -8.15 20.14
CA PHE A 49 -4.09 -8.90 18.88
C PHE A 49 -4.51 -8.04 17.69
N ARG A 50 -5.53 -7.19 17.86
CA ARG A 50 -5.99 -6.26 16.82
C ARG A 50 -4.92 -5.24 16.49
N THR A 51 -4.36 -4.56 17.49
CA THR A 51 -3.26 -3.61 17.33
C THR A 51 -2.06 -4.28 16.68
N TYR A 52 -1.67 -5.48 17.12
CA TYR A 52 -0.57 -6.21 16.51
C TYR A 52 -0.79 -6.51 15.02
N ASN A 53 -2.00 -6.97 14.65
CA ASN A 53 -2.35 -7.21 13.26
C ASN A 53 -2.36 -5.92 12.44
N GLU A 54 -2.91 -4.84 12.99
CA GLU A 54 -2.91 -3.51 12.36
C GLU A 54 -1.48 -2.99 12.13
N THR A 55 -0.59 -3.10 13.13
CA THR A 55 0.82 -2.74 12.98
C THR A 55 1.50 -3.55 11.88
N ARG A 56 1.29 -4.87 11.84
CA ARG A 56 1.87 -5.74 10.80
C ARG A 56 1.37 -5.41 9.39
N ILE A 57 0.09 -5.11 9.26
CA ILE A 57 -0.50 -4.68 7.99
C ILE A 57 0.11 -3.34 7.57
N ASN A 58 0.22 -2.38 8.50
CA ASN A 58 0.82 -1.08 8.23
C ASN A 58 2.30 -1.18 7.83
N GLU A 59 3.09 -1.99 8.53
CA GLU A 59 4.49 -2.27 8.16
C GLU A 59 4.60 -2.85 6.75
N SER A 60 3.69 -3.76 6.38
CA SER A 60 3.64 -4.32 5.03
C SER A 60 3.31 -3.25 3.99
N ILE A 61 2.35 -2.37 4.28
CA ILE A 61 1.96 -1.29 3.37
C ILE A 61 3.09 -0.25 3.25
N ASP A 62 3.77 0.07 4.34
CA ASP A 62 4.88 1.02 4.33
C ASP A 62 6.09 0.46 3.56
N SER A 63 6.30 -0.87 3.63
CA SER A 63 7.36 -1.53 2.85
C SER A 63 7.16 -1.39 1.34
N VAL A 64 5.92 -1.49 0.85
CA VAL A 64 5.60 -1.33 -0.59
C VAL A 64 5.51 0.13 -1.03
N ASN A 65 5.31 1.06 -0.08
CA ASN A 65 5.29 2.51 -0.33
C ASN A 65 6.63 3.19 -0.11
N LYS A 66 7.69 2.42 0.16
CA LYS A 66 9.05 2.95 0.26
C LYS A 66 9.50 3.50 -1.09
N PHE A 67 10.33 4.54 -1.06
CA PHE A 67 10.99 5.05 -2.25
C PHE A 67 12.17 4.16 -2.65
N PHE A 68 12.23 3.77 -3.93
CA PHE A 68 13.24 2.86 -4.47
C PHE A 68 14.24 3.60 -5.38
N GLU A 69 15.17 4.32 -4.78
CA GLU A 69 16.17 5.13 -5.51
C GLU A 69 17.08 4.28 -6.41
N GLY A 70 17.49 3.09 -5.95
CA GLY A 70 18.37 2.21 -6.73
C GLY A 70 17.72 1.71 -8.02
N ASP A 71 16.40 1.49 -8.03
CA ASP A 71 15.65 1.10 -9.22
C ASP A 71 15.44 2.30 -10.14
N LEU A 72 15.14 3.47 -9.57
CA LEU A 72 15.02 4.73 -10.32
C LEU A 72 16.29 5.05 -11.11
N ASN A 73 17.46 4.94 -10.49
CA ASN A 73 18.74 5.25 -11.14
C ASN A 73 19.10 4.28 -12.27
N LYS A 74 18.58 3.04 -12.23
CA LYS A 74 18.84 2.02 -13.26
C LYS A 74 17.85 2.07 -14.42
N LEU A 75 16.57 2.26 -14.11
CA LEU A 75 15.46 2.17 -15.06
C LEU A 75 15.10 3.54 -15.67
N GLY A 76 15.44 4.63 -14.99
CA GLY A 76 14.93 5.96 -15.30
C GLY A 76 13.50 6.18 -14.76
N PRO A 77 13.00 7.43 -14.77
CA PRO A 77 11.77 7.82 -14.08
C PRO A 77 10.52 7.12 -14.60
N ASP A 78 10.29 7.14 -15.92
CA ASP A 78 9.08 6.57 -16.53
C ASP A 78 8.99 5.05 -16.37
N LEU A 79 10.08 4.33 -16.64
CA LEU A 79 10.12 2.88 -16.51
C LEU A 79 10.03 2.43 -15.05
N HIS A 80 10.64 3.19 -14.13
CA HIS A 80 10.51 2.98 -12.69
C HIS A 80 9.05 3.13 -12.24
N ALA A 81 8.38 4.20 -12.65
CA ALA A 81 6.99 4.45 -12.31
C ALA A 81 6.03 3.40 -12.88
N ALA A 82 6.24 2.99 -14.13
CA ALA A 82 5.49 1.90 -14.75
C ALA A 82 5.69 0.58 -13.99
N THR A 83 6.94 0.24 -13.70
CA THR A 83 7.30 -0.98 -12.96
C THR A 83 6.68 -0.99 -11.56
N TYR A 84 6.79 0.14 -10.84
CA TYR A 84 6.21 0.31 -9.52
C TYR A 84 4.69 0.13 -9.53
N THR A 85 4.02 0.79 -10.47
CA THR A 85 2.55 0.70 -10.63
C THR A 85 2.10 -0.72 -10.91
N LEU A 86 2.79 -1.41 -11.81
CA LEU A 86 2.50 -2.80 -12.14
C LEU A 86 2.74 -3.74 -10.94
N LYS A 87 3.83 -3.55 -10.19
CA LYS A 87 4.12 -4.33 -8.96
C LYS A 87 3.05 -4.14 -7.87
N LEU A 88 2.42 -2.97 -7.82
CA LEU A 88 1.28 -2.71 -6.92
C LEU A 88 -0.03 -3.35 -7.40
N GLY A 89 -0.05 -3.98 -8.57
CA GLY A 89 -1.27 -4.53 -9.19
C GLY A 89 -2.08 -3.51 -10.00
N GLY A 90 -1.50 -2.34 -10.26
CA GLY A 90 -2.07 -1.31 -11.12
C GLY A 90 -1.86 -1.58 -12.61
N LYS A 91 -2.18 -0.57 -13.42
CA LYS A 91 -2.00 -0.57 -14.88
C LYS A 91 -1.27 0.69 -15.33
N CYS A 92 -0.51 0.60 -16.41
CA CYS A 92 0.15 1.75 -17.00
C CYS A 92 -0.20 1.91 -18.48
N ARG A 93 -0.12 3.13 -18.99
CA ARG A 93 -0.33 3.47 -20.39
C ARG A 93 0.87 4.26 -20.89
N LEU A 94 1.43 3.80 -22.00
CA LEU A 94 2.56 4.45 -22.65
C LEU A 94 2.09 5.60 -23.54
N PHE A 95 2.99 6.56 -23.75
CA PHE A 95 2.76 7.68 -24.65
C PHE A 95 2.38 7.20 -26.07
N GLY A 96 1.27 7.73 -26.59
CA GLY A 96 0.79 7.41 -27.95
C GLY A 96 0.12 6.04 -28.09
N SER A 97 0.04 5.24 -27.02
CA SER A 97 -0.70 3.97 -27.02
C SER A 97 -2.07 4.13 -26.38
N PRO A 98 -3.17 3.72 -27.04
CA PRO A 98 -4.49 3.74 -26.42
C PRO A 98 -4.69 2.64 -25.38
N ARG A 99 -3.76 1.66 -25.29
CA ARG A 99 -3.92 0.44 -24.49
C ARG A 99 -3.30 0.57 -23.11
N TRP A 100 -4.04 0.12 -22.10
CA TRP A 100 -3.54 -0.09 -20.74
C TRP A 100 -2.83 -1.45 -20.62
N LEU A 101 -1.66 -1.44 -20.00
CA LEU A 101 -0.83 -2.60 -19.70
C LEU A 101 -1.05 -3.03 -18.25
N SER A 102 -1.17 -4.33 -18.01
CA SER A 102 -1.40 -4.97 -16.71
C SER A 102 -0.57 -6.26 -16.59
N LEU A 103 -0.23 -6.65 -15.35
CA LEU A 103 0.52 -7.89 -15.08
C LEU A 103 -0.35 -9.15 -14.96
N ASP A 104 -1.66 -9.07 -15.22
CA ASP A 104 -2.70 -10.08 -14.93
C ASP A 104 -2.20 -11.54 -14.82
N SER A 105 -1.51 -12.05 -15.85
CA SER A 105 -0.84 -13.37 -15.80
C SER A 105 0.52 -13.37 -16.52
N LYS A 106 1.11 -12.19 -16.73
CA LYS A 106 2.36 -12.02 -17.48
C LYS A 106 3.46 -11.61 -16.53
N ASN A 107 4.69 -12.01 -16.83
CA ASN A 107 5.84 -11.51 -16.08
C ASN A 107 6.08 -10.04 -16.45
N LEU A 108 6.73 -9.32 -15.54
CA LEU A 108 7.08 -7.92 -15.77
C LEU A 108 7.91 -7.73 -17.04
N GLU A 109 8.81 -8.67 -17.31
CA GLU A 109 9.70 -8.69 -18.47
C GLU A 109 8.97 -8.88 -19.81
N ASP A 110 7.75 -9.45 -19.79
CA ASP A 110 6.92 -9.61 -20.98
C ASP A 110 6.13 -8.34 -21.32
N VAL A 111 5.97 -7.44 -20.35
CA VAL A 111 5.12 -6.25 -20.45
C VAL A 111 5.95 -4.98 -20.60
N LEU A 112 7.09 -4.91 -19.91
CA LEU A 112 7.98 -3.75 -19.89
C LEU A 112 9.38 -4.14 -20.36
N PRO A 113 10.10 -3.23 -21.04
CA PRO A 113 11.48 -3.47 -21.40
C PRO A 113 12.36 -3.60 -20.15
N VAL A 114 13.37 -4.47 -20.23
CA VAL A 114 14.33 -4.71 -19.14
C VAL A 114 15.21 -3.48 -18.86
N GLN A 115 15.39 -2.61 -19.85
CA GLN A 115 16.19 -1.39 -19.75
C GLN A 115 15.45 -0.18 -20.33
N SER A 116 15.78 0.99 -19.78
CA SER A 116 15.28 2.28 -20.27
C SER A 116 15.67 2.48 -21.73
N SER A 117 14.68 2.61 -22.60
CA SER A 117 14.89 3.08 -23.97
C SER A 117 14.64 4.58 -24.00
N GLN A 118 15.39 5.35 -24.81
CA GLN A 118 15.26 6.82 -24.88
C GLN A 118 13.84 7.34 -25.17
N ASN A 119 12.94 6.47 -25.66
CA ASN A 119 11.56 6.81 -26.02
C ASN A 119 10.51 6.22 -25.07
N PHE A 120 10.89 5.62 -23.94
CA PHE A 120 9.93 5.05 -23.01
C PHE A 120 9.34 6.16 -22.13
N GLN A 121 8.10 6.55 -22.41
CA GLN A 121 7.38 7.59 -21.66
C GLN A 121 6.01 7.07 -21.21
N VAL A 122 5.66 7.36 -19.96
CA VAL A 122 4.36 6.99 -19.39
C VAL A 122 3.42 8.18 -19.44
N GLU A 123 2.23 7.94 -19.97
CA GLU A 123 1.19 8.95 -20.12
C GLU A 123 0.04 8.74 -19.14
N GLY A 124 -0.21 7.49 -18.74
CA GLY A 124 -1.29 7.14 -17.82
C GLY A 124 -0.88 6.12 -16.78
N LEU A 125 -1.28 6.34 -15.54
CA LEU A 125 -1.12 5.41 -14.42
C LEU A 125 -2.48 5.15 -13.78
N ASP A 126 -2.81 3.87 -13.62
CA ASP A 126 -4.02 3.41 -12.96
C ASP A 126 -3.61 2.61 -11.73
N LEU A 127 -3.72 3.24 -10.58
CA LEU A 127 -3.43 2.70 -9.26
C LEU A 127 -4.73 2.39 -8.51
N SER A 128 -5.84 2.23 -9.23
CA SER A 128 -7.14 1.92 -8.61
C SER A 128 -7.08 0.59 -7.84
N LYS A 129 -7.71 0.53 -6.66
CA LYS A 129 -7.74 -0.64 -5.76
C LYS A 129 -6.36 -1.09 -5.26
N THR A 130 -5.39 -0.18 -5.25
CA THR A 130 -4.05 -0.45 -4.70
C THR A 130 -3.90 0.12 -3.28
N VAL A 131 -2.84 -0.28 -2.59
CA VAL A 131 -2.52 0.17 -1.22
C VAL A 131 -1.55 1.36 -1.19
N ILE A 132 -1.63 2.24 -2.19
CA ILE A 132 -0.73 3.38 -2.30
C ILE A 132 -0.98 4.42 -1.19
N LYS A 133 0.10 4.96 -0.63
CA LYS A 133 0.13 6.04 0.36
C LYS A 133 0.90 7.24 -0.20
N ALA A 134 0.84 8.37 0.49
CA ALA A 134 1.58 9.58 0.14
C ALA A 134 3.08 9.34 -0.13
N ASN A 135 3.73 8.43 0.61
CA ASN A 135 5.14 8.10 0.41
C ASN A 135 5.39 7.38 -0.93
N GLY A 136 4.45 6.55 -1.38
CA GLY A 136 4.55 5.81 -2.63
C GLY A 136 4.56 6.73 -3.86
N ILE A 137 3.97 7.93 -3.76
CA ILE A 137 3.98 8.96 -4.81
C ILE A 137 5.41 9.35 -5.21
N SER A 138 6.38 9.27 -4.29
CA SER A 138 7.79 9.55 -4.61
C SER A 138 8.35 8.68 -5.74
N ASN A 139 7.78 7.49 -5.97
CA ASN A 139 8.18 6.60 -7.05
C ASN A 139 7.61 7.00 -8.42
N ILE A 140 6.57 7.84 -8.48
CA ILE A 140 5.91 8.23 -9.73
C ILE A 140 6.01 9.72 -10.03
N GLU A 141 6.34 10.56 -9.04
CA GLU A 141 6.37 12.03 -9.15
C GLU A 141 7.35 12.60 -10.19
N ARG A 142 8.27 11.78 -10.71
CA ARG A 142 9.28 12.18 -11.70
C ARG A 142 8.84 11.92 -13.16
N CYS A 143 7.61 11.47 -13.39
CA CYS A 143 7.08 11.29 -14.75
C CYS A 143 6.72 12.64 -15.37
N LEU A 144 7.43 13.04 -16.43
CA LEU A 144 7.28 14.38 -17.02
C LEU A 144 6.09 14.52 -17.97
N ASN A 145 5.48 13.42 -18.41
CA ASN A 145 4.38 13.43 -19.39
C ASN A 145 3.11 12.74 -18.87
N LEU A 146 2.96 12.62 -17.55
CA LEU A 146 1.81 11.95 -16.96
C LEU A 146 0.55 12.82 -17.11
N LYS A 147 -0.39 12.37 -17.93
CA LYS A 147 -1.67 13.03 -18.21
C LYS A 147 -2.84 12.43 -17.44
N THR A 148 -2.82 11.14 -17.17
CA THR A 148 -3.93 10.44 -16.50
C THR A 148 -3.44 9.72 -15.25
N LEU A 149 -4.03 10.02 -14.10
CA LEU A 149 -3.79 9.32 -12.85
C LEU A 149 -5.12 8.84 -12.26
N ARG A 150 -5.27 7.53 -12.07
CA ARG A 150 -6.44 6.95 -11.40
C ARG A 150 -6.04 6.35 -10.07
N LEU A 151 -6.82 6.69 -9.06
CA LEU A 151 -6.63 6.38 -7.65
C LEU A 151 -7.97 5.94 -7.03
N ARG A 152 -8.82 5.29 -7.82
CA ARG A 152 -10.17 4.88 -7.40
C ARG A 152 -10.11 3.74 -6.38
N ASP A 153 -11.02 3.74 -5.40
CA ASP A 153 -11.12 2.71 -4.37
C ASP A 153 -9.84 2.54 -3.53
N CYS A 154 -9.02 3.58 -3.40
CA CYS A 154 -7.78 3.55 -2.64
C CYS A 154 -8.00 4.05 -1.21
N ILE A 155 -8.07 3.11 -0.26
CA ILE A 155 -8.45 3.40 1.13
C ILE A 155 -7.39 4.19 1.92
N TYR A 156 -6.13 4.22 1.47
CA TYR A 156 -5.03 4.89 2.18
C TYR A 156 -4.69 6.26 1.60
N ASN A 157 -5.47 6.74 0.64
CA ASN A 157 -5.28 8.05 0.05
C ASN A 157 -5.83 9.13 0.97
N ASP A 158 -4.97 10.05 1.37
CA ASP A 158 -5.28 11.18 2.25
C ASP A 158 -5.04 12.52 1.54
N ASP A 159 -5.38 13.61 2.23
CA ASP A 159 -5.17 14.97 1.74
C ASP A 159 -3.69 15.27 1.45
N TRP A 160 -2.78 14.65 2.22
CA TRP A 160 -1.34 14.79 2.00
C TRP A 160 -0.92 14.21 0.65
N LEU A 161 -1.42 13.01 0.31
CA LEU A 161 -1.19 12.40 -1.00
C LEU A 161 -1.66 13.33 -2.12
N LEU A 162 -2.87 13.91 -2.00
CA LEU A 162 -3.40 14.83 -3.00
C LEU A 162 -2.55 16.09 -3.15
N SER A 163 -2.10 16.68 -2.04
CA SER A 163 -1.19 17.83 -2.07
C SER A 163 0.12 17.52 -2.79
N ARG A 164 0.64 16.29 -2.67
CA ARG A 164 1.83 15.88 -3.43
C ARG A 164 1.53 15.70 -4.91
N VAL A 165 0.44 15.03 -5.23
CA VAL A 165 0.00 14.82 -6.63
C VAL A 165 -0.19 16.17 -7.33
N SER A 166 -0.87 17.12 -6.69
CA SER A 166 -1.13 18.43 -7.28
C SER A 166 0.14 19.23 -7.52
N HIS A 167 1.12 19.14 -6.61
CA HIS A 167 2.41 19.81 -6.79
C HIS A 167 3.25 19.16 -7.89
N SER A 168 3.41 17.83 -7.83
CA SER A 168 4.29 17.06 -8.73
C SER A 168 3.82 17.08 -10.18
N PHE A 169 2.51 17.07 -10.43
CA PHE A 169 1.95 16.98 -11.78
C PHE A 169 1.17 18.22 -12.21
N SER A 170 1.44 19.36 -11.56
CA SER A 170 0.74 20.64 -11.77
C SER A 170 0.63 21.12 -13.21
N ASN A 171 1.58 20.76 -14.08
CA ASN A 171 1.62 21.20 -15.49
C ASN A 171 1.34 20.06 -16.49
N THR A 172 1.11 18.82 -16.03
CA THR A 172 1.02 17.65 -16.92
C THR A 172 -0.29 16.90 -16.78
N LEU A 173 -0.89 16.90 -15.58
CA LEU A 173 -2.05 16.08 -15.27
C LEU A 173 -3.32 16.68 -15.85
N GLU A 174 -3.97 15.95 -16.76
CA GLU A 174 -5.23 16.35 -17.39
C GLU A 174 -6.43 15.64 -16.76
N ASN A 175 -6.24 14.41 -16.26
CA ASN A 175 -7.30 13.56 -15.73
C ASN A 175 -6.87 12.94 -14.40
N LEU A 176 -7.57 13.29 -13.32
CA LEU A 176 -7.40 12.70 -11.99
C LEU A 176 -8.71 12.04 -11.55
N ASP A 177 -8.66 10.74 -11.24
CA ASP A 177 -9.79 10.01 -10.67
C ASP A 177 -9.48 9.59 -9.23
N ILE A 178 -10.20 10.17 -8.27
CA ILE A 178 -10.08 9.89 -6.83
C ILE A 178 -11.40 9.35 -6.26
N SER A 179 -12.23 8.74 -7.11
CA SER A 179 -13.53 8.20 -6.72
C SER A 179 -13.40 7.17 -5.59
N ASN A 180 -14.29 7.25 -4.60
CA ASN A 180 -14.34 6.30 -3.48
C ASN A 180 -13.04 6.22 -2.64
N CYS A 181 -12.42 7.37 -2.40
CA CYS A 181 -11.33 7.52 -1.42
C CYS A 181 -11.87 8.12 -0.11
N PRO A 182 -12.14 7.31 0.94
CA PRO A 182 -12.83 7.77 2.14
C PRO A 182 -12.01 8.71 3.03
N ASN A 183 -10.68 8.71 2.89
CA ASN A 183 -9.76 9.52 3.71
C ASN A 183 -9.39 10.86 3.04
N VAL A 184 -9.92 11.13 1.85
CA VAL A 184 -9.83 12.43 1.19
C VAL A 184 -10.94 13.32 1.74
N THR A 185 -10.57 14.50 2.21
CA THR A 185 -11.49 15.51 2.73
C THR A 185 -11.58 16.71 1.78
N ASP A 186 -12.49 17.64 2.08
CA ASP A 186 -12.62 18.90 1.35
C ASP A 186 -11.30 19.69 1.31
N ASN A 187 -10.46 19.59 2.36
CA ASN A 187 -9.15 20.24 2.39
C ASN A 187 -8.22 19.66 1.33
N GLY A 188 -8.22 18.34 1.13
CA GLY A 188 -7.45 17.69 0.08
C GLY A 188 -7.91 18.13 -1.31
N LEU A 189 -9.22 18.28 -1.51
CA LEU A 189 -9.77 18.76 -2.79
C LEU A 189 -9.37 20.20 -3.12
N LEU A 190 -9.25 21.08 -2.12
CA LEU A 190 -8.75 22.45 -2.33
C LEU A 190 -7.34 22.46 -2.93
N THR A 191 -6.50 21.47 -2.60
CA THR A 191 -5.15 21.37 -3.16
C THR A 191 -5.13 21.07 -4.65
N LEU A 192 -6.23 20.57 -5.23
CA LEU A 192 -6.34 20.33 -6.66
C LEU A 192 -6.42 21.63 -7.46
N GLY A 193 -6.73 22.77 -6.81
CA GLY A 193 -6.67 24.09 -7.45
C GLY A 193 -5.26 24.52 -7.89
N TYR A 194 -4.21 23.79 -7.46
CA TYR A 194 -2.84 24.01 -7.95
C TYR A 194 -2.54 23.31 -9.29
N LEU A 195 -3.44 22.44 -9.77
CA LEU A 195 -3.36 21.88 -11.12
C LEU A 195 -3.74 22.96 -12.13
N LYS A 196 -2.94 23.13 -13.20
CA LYS A 196 -3.16 24.15 -14.23
C LYS A 196 -3.94 23.64 -15.43
#